data_AF-A0A8T7CN75-F1
#
_entry.id   AF-A0A8T7CN75-F1
#
_cell.length_a   1.000
_cell.length_b   1.000
_cell.length_c   1.000
_cell.angle_alpha   90.00
_cell.angle_beta   90.00
_cell.angle_gamma   90.00
#
_symmetry.space_group_name_H-M   'P 1'
#
loop_
_entity.id
_entity.type
_entity.pdbx_description
1 polymer ?
#
loop_
_entity_poly.entity_id
_entity_poly.type
_entity_poly.pdbx_seq_one_letter_code
_entity_poly.pdbx_strand_id
1 'polypeptide(L)'
;IAAEHVGNTYTFSFDAKLGNLSGATTALAFIQTLDPEANFAQTNLLTQDTTTTPATWSTYQLSFTIDAGLVGQLIQFGFSNTATSFEGSGVFYDNVSFTSDSVDSDGDNIADDADNCSAVANADQRDTDGDGFGNACDPDFDNSCLINFTDLQALAAVFFQPDPDADLNGDNIVNFGDLQILSGLFFQQPGPSGLASCDVR
;
A
#
# COMPACT_ATOMS: atom_id res chain seq x y z
N ILE A 1 -3.56 -10.74 -2.86
CA ILE A 1 -2.98 -9.42 -3.20
C ILE A 1 -4.14 -8.59 -3.71
N ALA A 2 -4.36 -7.43 -3.10
CA ALA A 2 -5.42 -6.53 -3.50
C ALA A 2 -4.90 -5.47 -4.47
N ALA A 3 -5.78 -4.74 -5.15
CA ALA A 3 -5.39 -3.83 -6.23
C ALA A 3 -4.66 -2.59 -5.70
N GLU A 4 -5.05 -2.14 -4.51
CA GLU A 4 -4.47 -1.05 -3.75
C GLU A 4 -3.01 -1.30 -3.33
N HIS A 5 -2.58 -2.56 -3.26
CA HIS A 5 -1.19 -2.88 -2.91
C HIS A 5 -0.22 -2.82 -4.10
N VAL A 6 -0.70 -2.53 -5.32
CA VAL A 6 0.16 -2.44 -6.51
C VAL A 6 1.13 -1.26 -6.34
N GLY A 7 2.42 -1.52 -6.54
CA GLY A 7 3.50 -0.56 -6.29
C GLY A 7 4.16 -0.72 -4.92
N ASN A 8 3.47 -1.29 -3.92
CA ASN A 8 4.05 -1.55 -2.61
C ASN A 8 5.21 -2.56 -2.72
N THR A 9 6.26 -2.33 -1.94
CA THR A 9 7.40 -3.26 -1.86
C THR A 9 7.38 -4.00 -0.53
N TYR A 10 7.20 -5.31 -0.61
CA TYR A 10 7.25 -6.19 0.56
C TYR A 10 8.68 -6.71 0.75
N THR A 11 9.21 -6.53 1.95
CA THR A 11 10.52 -7.02 2.37
C THR A 11 10.37 -8.12 3.41
N PHE A 12 10.96 -9.27 3.12
CA PHE A 12 11.10 -10.41 4.01
C PHE A 12 12.54 -10.45 4.49
N SER A 13 12.75 -10.20 5.78
CA SER A 13 14.08 -10.25 6.39
C SER A 13 14.14 -11.33 7.47
N PHE A 14 15.33 -11.89 7.65
CA PHE A 14 15.58 -12.94 8.63
C PHE A 14 17.08 -13.05 8.91
N ASP A 15 17.43 -13.56 10.08
CA ASP A 15 18.77 -14.02 10.38
C ASP A 15 18.87 -15.52 10.12
N ALA A 16 19.98 -15.95 9.55
CA ALA A 16 20.29 -17.36 9.37
C ALA A 16 21.66 -17.73 9.95
N LYS A 17 21.76 -18.98 10.39
CA LYS A 17 23.01 -19.61 10.83
C LYS A 17 23.04 -21.08 10.39
N LEU A 18 24.22 -21.54 9.97
CA LEU A 18 24.44 -22.94 9.63
C LEU A 18 24.12 -23.85 10.83
N GLY A 19 23.23 -24.82 10.61
CA GLY A 19 22.95 -25.89 11.55
C GLY A 19 23.86 -27.09 11.28
N ASN A 20 23.26 -28.18 10.78
CA ASN A 20 23.97 -29.42 10.45
C ASN A 20 23.89 -29.75 8.95
N LEU A 21 23.70 -28.74 8.09
CA LEU A 21 23.66 -28.94 6.65
C LEU A 21 24.99 -29.52 6.13
N SER A 22 24.92 -30.64 5.40
CA SER A 22 26.09 -31.36 4.89
C SER A 22 25.88 -31.91 3.48
N GLY A 23 26.98 -32.30 2.84
CA GLY A 23 26.96 -32.93 1.51
C GLY A 23 26.45 -31.99 0.41
N ALA A 24 25.60 -32.52 -0.47
CA ALA A 24 24.98 -31.79 -1.58
C ALA A 24 23.57 -31.25 -1.23
N THR A 25 23.21 -31.25 0.05
CA THR A 25 21.96 -30.69 0.54
C THR A 25 21.92 -29.20 0.33
N THR A 26 20.77 -28.66 -0.04
CA THR A 26 20.57 -27.21 -0.26
C THR A 26 19.52 -26.66 0.69
N ALA A 27 19.63 -25.37 1.01
CA ALA A 27 18.66 -24.60 1.77
C ALA A 27 18.45 -23.23 1.12
N LEU A 28 17.18 -22.81 1.05
CA LEU A 28 16.75 -21.59 0.39
C LEU A 28 15.69 -20.92 1.26
N ALA A 29 15.76 -19.59 1.38
CA ALA A 29 14.59 -18.79 1.70
C ALA A 29 13.93 -18.35 0.38
N PHE A 30 12.61 -18.14 0.37
CA PHE A 30 11.91 -17.76 -0.85
C PHE A 30 10.75 -16.80 -0.62
N ILE A 31 10.45 -16.02 -1.65
CA ILE A 31 9.17 -15.35 -1.89
C ILE A 31 8.61 -15.95 -3.18
N GLN A 32 7.36 -16.41 -3.16
CA GLN A 32 6.68 -16.87 -4.37
C GLN A 32 5.28 -16.28 -4.45
N THR A 33 4.76 -16.19 -5.67
CA THR A 33 3.36 -15.86 -5.93
C THR A 33 2.64 -17.06 -6.52
N LEU A 34 1.41 -17.30 -6.07
CA LEU A 34 0.56 -18.41 -6.48
C LEU A 34 -0.76 -17.86 -6.98
N ASP A 35 -1.23 -18.31 -8.14
CA ASP A 35 -2.49 -17.89 -8.73
C ASP A 35 -3.63 -18.87 -8.37
N PRO A 36 -4.58 -18.50 -7.49
CA PRO A 36 -5.71 -19.36 -7.11
C PRO A 36 -6.62 -19.74 -8.29
N GLU A 37 -6.74 -18.89 -9.32
CA GLU A 37 -7.56 -19.15 -10.49
C GLU A 37 -6.91 -20.19 -11.43
N ALA A 38 -5.58 -20.28 -11.39
CA ALA A 38 -4.79 -21.28 -12.10
C ALA A 38 -4.41 -22.49 -11.22
N ASN A 39 -5.29 -22.91 -10.30
CA ASN A 39 -5.06 -24.01 -9.36
C ASN A 39 -3.78 -23.84 -8.49
N PHE A 40 -3.54 -22.63 -8.01
CA PHE A 40 -2.34 -22.26 -7.23
C PHE A 40 -1.03 -22.49 -8.00
N ALA A 41 -1.05 -22.32 -9.32
CA ALA A 41 0.17 -22.34 -10.13
C ALA A 41 1.13 -21.24 -9.67
N GLN A 42 2.41 -21.59 -9.55
CA GLN A 42 3.46 -20.64 -9.19
C GLN A 42 3.75 -19.70 -10.36
N THR A 43 3.59 -18.40 -10.13
CA THR A 43 3.77 -17.36 -11.15
C THR A 43 5.12 -16.66 -11.03
N ASN A 44 5.62 -16.44 -9.81
CA ASN A 44 6.97 -15.93 -9.55
C ASN A 44 7.64 -16.72 -8.42
N LEU A 45 8.98 -16.72 -8.44
CA LEU A 45 9.81 -17.26 -7.37
C LEU A 45 11.12 -16.48 -7.28
N LEU A 46 11.30 -15.84 -6.13
CA LEU A 46 12.54 -15.21 -5.69
C LEU A 46 13.13 -16.08 -4.59
N THR A 47 14.44 -16.34 -4.68
CA THR A 47 15.12 -17.21 -3.71
C THR A 47 16.39 -16.55 -3.19
N GLN A 48 16.65 -16.75 -1.89
CA GLN A 48 17.94 -16.48 -1.27
C GLN A 48 18.57 -17.81 -0.87
N ASP A 49 19.76 -18.10 -1.40
CA ASP A 49 20.52 -19.27 -1.00
C ASP A 49 21.08 -19.10 0.42
N THR A 50 20.76 -20.05 1.29
CA THR A 50 21.21 -20.12 2.68
C THR A 50 22.03 -21.39 2.94
N THR A 51 22.36 -22.15 1.89
CA THR A 51 23.17 -23.37 1.93
C THR A 51 24.57 -23.10 2.48
N THR A 52 25.15 -21.95 2.15
CA THR A 52 26.51 -21.56 2.54
C THR A 52 26.54 -20.48 3.63
N THR A 53 25.43 -20.29 4.35
CA THR A 53 25.39 -19.36 5.49
C THR A 53 26.45 -19.72 6.52
N PRO A 54 27.09 -18.75 7.20
CA PRO A 54 28.13 -19.03 8.20
C PRO A 54 27.62 -19.76 9.44
N ALA A 55 28.54 -20.31 10.24
CA ALA A 55 28.23 -20.85 11.58
C ALA A 55 27.93 -19.74 12.63
N THR A 56 28.02 -18.48 12.23
CA THR A 56 27.58 -17.30 12.96
C THR A 56 26.30 -16.75 12.35
N TRP A 57 25.51 -16.03 13.13
CA TRP A 57 24.31 -15.35 12.62
C TRP A 57 24.69 -14.33 11.54
N SER A 58 23.90 -14.30 10.47
CA SER A 58 24.01 -13.34 9.38
C SER A 58 22.60 -12.96 8.92
N THR A 59 22.40 -11.68 8.65
CA THR A 59 21.10 -11.15 8.21
C THR A 59 20.96 -11.24 6.71
N TYR A 60 19.77 -11.61 6.26
CA TYR A 60 19.39 -11.73 4.86
C TYR A 60 18.07 -11.00 4.64
N GLN A 61 17.85 -10.55 3.40
CA GLN A 61 16.57 -10.00 2.98
C GLN A 61 16.23 -10.43 1.55
N LEU A 62 14.94 -10.54 1.29
CA LEU A 62 14.34 -10.65 -0.03
C LEU A 62 13.28 -9.54 -0.13
N SER A 63 13.28 -8.78 -1.22
CA SER A 63 12.28 -7.74 -1.46
C SER A 63 11.55 -8.03 -2.76
N PHE A 64 10.26 -7.69 -2.79
CA PHE A 64 9.36 -7.95 -3.90
C PHE A 64 8.34 -6.81 -4.04
N THR A 65 8.29 -6.20 -5.22
CA THR A 65 7.31 -5.16 -5.55
C THR A 65 6.08 -5.78 -6.21
N ILE A 66 4.89 -5.31 -5.83
CA ILE A 66 3.64 -5.81 -6.39
C ILE A 66 3.36 -5.13 -7.73
N ASP A 67 3.31 -5.93 -8.80
CA ASP A 67 2.83 -5.51 -10.10
C ASP A 67 1.31 -5.73 -10.25
N ALA A 68 0.67 -4.94 -11.13
CA ALA A 68 -0.76 -5.05 -11.45
C ALA A 68 -1.19 -6.46 -11.92
N GLY A 69 -0.28 -7.24 -12.52
CA GLY A 69 -0.55 -8.62 -12.94
C GLY A 69 -0.67 -9.63 -11.80
N LEU A 70 -0.38 -9.22 -10.57
CA LEU A 70 -0.43 -10.09 -9.38
C LEU A 70 -1.70 -9.88 -8.55
N VAL A 71 -2.54 -8.92 -8.90
CA VAL A 71 -3.83 -8.70 -8.23
C VAL A 71 -4.65 -9.99 -8.26
N GLY A 72 -5.23 -10.36 -7.12
CA GLY A 72 -5.95 -11.62 -6.92
C GLY A 72 -5.08 -12.82 -6.55
N GLN A 73 -3.76 -12.75 -6.75
CA GLN A 73 -2.85 -13.85 -6.40
C GLN A 73 -2.49 -13.88 -4.91
N LEU A 74 -1.85 -14.96 -4.45
CA LEU A 74 -1.31 -15.11 -3.11
C LEU A 74 0.20 -14.90 -3.11
N ILE A 75 0.73 -14.28 -2.05
CA ILE A 75 2.18 -14.24 -1.78
C ILE A 75 2.46 -15.25 -0.68
N GLN A 76 3.49 -16.06 -0.87
CA GLN A 76 4.00 -16.97 0.14
C GLN A 76 5.48 -16.72 0.38
N PHE A 77 5.83 -16.61 1.65
CA PHE A 77 7.19 -16.54 2.15
C PHE A 77 7.53 -17.85 2.83
N GLY A 78 8.79 -18.27 2.76
CA GLY A 78 9.18 -19.46 3.48
C GLY A 78 10.63 -19.84 3.34
N PHE A 79 10.91 -21.00 3.90
CA PHE A 79 12.20 -21.66 3.85
C PHE A 79 12.00 -23.07 3.30
N SER A 80 12.93 -23.54 2.48
CA SER A 80 12.90 -24.87 1.87
C SER A 80 14.28 -25.49 1.93
N ASN A 81 14.34 -26.76 2.32
CA ASN A 81 15.58 -27.52 2.40
C ASN A 81 15.41 -28.81 1.59
N THR A 82 16.38 -29.12 0.73
CA THR A 82 16.40 -30.34 -0.09
C THR A 82 17.53 -31.24 0.37
N ALA A 83 17.23 -32.18 1.27
CA ALA A 83 18.20 -33.16 1.75
C ALA A 83 18.60 -34.12 0.63
N THR A 84 19.90 -34.40 0.50
CA THR A 84 20.43 -35.39 -0.44
C THR A 84 21.14 -36.51 0.34
N SER A 85 21.07 -37.75 -0.14
CA SER A 85 21.82 -38.87 0.45
C SER A 85 21.62 -39.10 1.96
N PHE A 86 20.46 -38.74 2.53
CA PHE A 86 20.19 -38.78 3.97
C PHE A 86 21.14 -37.92 4.83
N GLU A 87 21.78 -36.93 4.20
CA GLU A 87 22.66 -35.97 4.86
C GLU A 87 21.88 -34.97 5.71
N GLY A 88 22.58 -34.29 6.62
CA GLY A 88 21.98 -33.22 7.43
C GLY A 88 21.53 -32.05 6.56
N SER A 89 20.42 -31.43 6.97
CA SER A 89 19.75 -30.37 6.21
C SER A 89 19.32 -29.20 7.08
N GLY A 90 19.87 -29.05 8.28
CA GLY A 90 19.47 -28.02 9.22
C GLY A 90 20.15 -26.69 8.94
N VAL A 91 19.34 -25.66 8.77
CA VAL A 91 19.71 -24.24 8.90
C VAL A 91 18.79 -23.65 9.95
N PHE A 92 19.32 -22.82 10.84
CA PHE A 92 18.53 -22.10 11.83
C PHE A 92 18.15 -20.73 11.27
N TYR A 93 16.88 -20.38 11.44
CA TYR A 93 16.33 -19.08 11.06
C TYR A 93 15.75 -18.41 12.31
N ASP A 94 16.02 -17.13 12.48
CA ASP A 94 15.53 -16.30 13.59
C ASP A 94 15.28 -14.87 13.10
N ASN A 95 14.68 -14.02 13.94
CA ASN A 95 14.38 -12.61 13.64
C ASN A 95 13.63 -12.43 12.31
N VAL A 96 12.72 -13.36 12.03
CA VAL A 96 11.89 -13.33 10.83
C VAL A 96 10.93 -12.15 10.92
N SER A 97 11.06 -11.20 9.99
CA SER A 97 10.17 -10.05 9.89
C SER A 97 9.70 -9.82 8.46
N PHE A 98 8.49 -9.27 8.36
CA PHE A 98 7.84 -8.91 7.11
C PHE A 98 7.45 -7.45 7.22
N THR A 99 7.97 -6.62 6.33
CA THR A 99 7.62 -5.21 6.24
C THR A 99 7.09 -4.91 4.84
N SER A 100 6.21 -3.93 4.73
CA SER A 100 5.80 -3.35 3.47
C SER A 100 6.20 -1.88 3.50
N ASP A 101 6.97 -1.46 2.51
CA ASP A 101 7.09 -0.05 2.19
C ASP A 101 5.88 0.28 1.31
N SER A 102 4.84 0.81 1.95
CA SER A 102 3.67 1.35 1.25
C SER A 102 4.05 2.63 0.54
N VAL A 103 3.50 2.84 -0.65
CA VAL A 103 3.68 4.11 -1.36
C VAL A 103 2.96 5.21 -0.57
N ASP A 104 3.62 6.36 -0.43
CA ASP A 104 3.09 7.60 0.13
C ASP A 104 3.46 8.68 -0.90
N SER A 105 2.51 8.97 -1.77
CA SER A 105 2.71 9.75 -2.99
C SER A 105 2.78 11.26 -2.72
N ASP A 106 2.15 11.74 -1.65
CA ASP A 106 2.11 13.16 -1.30
C ASP A 106 3.01 13.53 -0.10
N GLY A 107 3.53 12.54 0.61
CA GLY A 107 4.53 12.68 1.66
C GLY A 107 3.96 13.12 3.00
N ASP A 108 2.69 12.84 3.29
CA ASP A 108 2.03 13.24 4.54
C ASP A 108 2.20 12.23 5.69
N ASN A 109 2.89 11.10 5.43
CA ASN A 109 3.12 9.95 6.31
C ASN A 109 1.90 9.02 6.49
N ILE A 110 0.88 9.15 5.65
CA ILE A 110 -0.17 8.15 5.45
C ILE A 110 0.13 7.41 4.15
N ALA A 111 -0.09 6.10 4.16
CA ALA A 111 0.11 5.29 2.97
C ALA A 111 -1.03 5.54 1.97
N ASP A 112 -0.75 5.58 0.66
CA ASP A 112 -1.74 5.81 -0.40
C ASP A 112 -2.97 4.90 -0.29
N ASP A 113 -2.82 3.67 0.23
CA ASP A 113 -3.90 2.69 0.41
C ASP A 113 -4.76 2.92 1.67
N ALA A 114 -4.29 3.78 2.58
CA ALA A 114 -4.97 4.20 3.79
C ALA A 114 -5.29 5.70 3.81
N ASP A 115 -4.94 6.42 2.74
CA ASP A 115 -5.03 7.88 2.62
C ASP A 115 -6.32 8.30 1.92
N ASN A 116 -7.14 9.14 2.56
CA ASN A 116 -8.35 9.69 1.95
C ASN A 116 -8.09 10.81 0.92
N CYS A 117 -6.85 11.26 0.76
CA CYS A 117 -6.38 12.21 -0.26
C CYS A 117 -4.95 11.90 -0.77
N SER A 118 -4.69 10.68 -1.25
CA SER A 118 -3.38 10.17 -1.77
C SER A 118 -2.53 11.04 -2.73
N ALA A 119 -2.99 12.21 -3.16
CA ALA A 119 -2.24 13.16 -3.97
C ALA A 119 -2.15 14.58 -3.35
N VAL A 120 -2.74 14.80 -2.17
CA VAL A 120 -2.86 16.09 -1.50
C VAL A 120 -2.67 15.90 0.00
N ALA A 121 -1.45 16.19 0.46
CA ALA A 121 -1.03 15.95 1.83
C ALA A 121 -2.00 16.52 2.87
N ASN A 122 -2.58 15.64 3.70
CA ASN A 122 -3.55 15.95 4.74
C ASN A 122 -3.39 14.99 5.92
N ALA A 123 -2.29 15.11 6.66
CA ALA A 123 -1.92 14.18 7.75
C ALA A 123 -2.96 14.04 8.89
N ASP A 124 -3.94 14.94 8.99
CA ASP A 124 -5.06 14.84 9.93
C ASP A 124 -6.24 14.01 9.41
N GLN A 125 -6.21 13.65 8.11
CA GLN A 125 -7.15 12.79 7.40
C GLN A 125 -8.60 13.24 7.61
N ARG A 126 -8.82 14.56 7.66
CA ARG A 126 -10.14 15.14 7.89
C ARG A 126 -11.09 14.79 6.74
N ASP A 127 -12.20 14.17 7.10
CA ASP A 127 -13.31 13.76 6.23
C ASP A 127 -14.60 14.03 7.04
N THR A 128 -15.30 15.11 6.68
CA THR A 128 -16.37 15.69 7.51
C THR A 128 -17.73 15.06 7.22
N ASP A 129 -17.97 14.66 5.98
CA ASP A 129 -19.21 14.04 5.53
C ASP A 129 -19.14 12.50 5.52
N GLY A 130 -17.94 11.92 5.62
CA GLY A 130 -17.67 10.52 5.90
C GLY A 130 -17.80 9.62 4.68
N ASP A 131 -17.57 10.15 3.48
CA ASP A 131 -17.69 9.41 2.23
C ASP A 131 -16.39 8.69 1.80
N GLY A 132 -15.30 8.95 2.52
CA GLY A 132 -13.98 8.36 2.32
C GLY A 132 -13.07 9.18 1.41
N PHE A 133 -13.50 10.34 0.92
CA PHE A 133 -12.61 11.37 0.38
C PHE A 133 -12.31 12.42 1.47
N GLY A 134 -11.06 12.87 1.56
CA GLY A 134 -10.70 13.89 2.55
C GLY A 134 -11.10 15.29 2.10
N ASN A 135 -11.48 16.17 3.03
CA ASN A 135 -11.85 17.56 2.74
C ASN A 135 -10.78 18.32 1.93
N ALA A 136 -9.50 17.94 2.02
CA ALA A 136 -8.42 18.56 1.27
C ALA A 136 -8.49 18.33 -0.26
N CYS A 137 -9.11 17.23 -0.67
CA CYS A 137 -9.24 16.80 -2.07
C CYS A 137 -10.70 16.58 -2.49
N ASP A 138 -11.66 16.92 -1.64
CA ASP A 138 -13.09 16.72 -1.87
C ASP A 138 -13.90 18.01 -1.83
N PRO A 139 -14.08 18.67 -2.98
CA PRO A 139 -15.04 19.75 -3.13
C PRO A 139 -16.36 19.29 -3.77
N ASP A 140 -16.75 18.01 -3.64
CA ASP A 140 -18.01 17.42 -4.12
C ASP A 140 -19.06 17.34 -3.00
N PHE A 141 -19.57 18.50 -2.58
CA PHE A 141 -20.44 18.63 -1.39
C PHE A 141 -21.83 17.99 -1.52
N ASP A 142 -22.21 17.50 -2.72
CA ASP A 142 -23.42 16.71 -2.91
C ASP A 142 -23.16 15.23 -3.21
N ASN A 143 -21.88 14.80 -3.08
CA ASN A 143 -21.36 13.45 -3.31
C ASN A 143 -21.88 12.85 -4.63
N SER A 144 -21.94 13.67 -5.68
CA SER A 144 -22.43 13.27 -7.00
C SER A 144 -21.36 12.61 -7.87
N CYS A 145 -20.14 12.50 -7.34
CA CYS A 145 -18.91 12.10 -8.01
C CYS A 145 -18.51 13.05 -9.16
N LEU A 146 -18.93 14.32 -9.11
CA LEU A 146 -18.59 15.31 -10.12
C LEU A 146 -18.64 16.73 -9.57
N ILE A 147 -17.47 17.33 -9.43
CA ILE A 147 -17.32 18.71 -8.95
C ILE A 147 -17.83 19.66 -10.02
N ASN A 148 -18.92 20.37 -9.74
CA ASN A 148 -19.66 21.16 -10.72
C ASN A 148 -20.27 22.44 -10.11
N PHE A 149 -21.20 23.05 -10.84
CA PHE A 149 -21.83 24.31 -10.42
C PHE A 149 -22.68 24.18 -9.14
N THR A 150 -23.20 22.98 -8.84
CA THR A 150 -23.90 22.71 -7.58
C THR A 150 -22.95 22.89 -6.40
N ASP A 151 -21.73 22.38 -6.49
CA ASP A 151 -20.73 22.47 -5.42
C ASP A 151 -20.21 23.89 -5.26
N LEU A 152 -19.99 24.58 -6.38
CA LEU A 152 -19.67 26.00 -6.35
C LEU A 152 -20.77 26.81 -5.66
N GLN A 153 -22.04 26.45 -5.89
CA GLN A 153 -23.16 27.09 -5.22
C GLN A 153 -23.19 26.78 -3.72
N ALA A 154 -22.85 25.55 -3.31
CA ALA A 154 -22.74 25.15 -1.91
C ALA A 154 -21.64 25.94 -1.19
N LEU A 155 -20.43 26.01 -1.76
CA LEU A 155 -19.32 26.80 -1.21
C LEU A 155 -19.68 28.29 -1.13
N ALA A 156 -20.31 28.84 -2.17
CA ALA A 156 -20.73 30.24 -2.19
C ALA A 156 -21.79 30.56 -1.12
N ALA A 157 -22.60 29.58 -0.70
CA ALA A 157 -23.62 29.77 0.32
C ALA A 157 -23.02 29.97 1.72
N VAL A 158 -21.82 29.43 1.97
CA VAL A 158 -21.11 29.49 3.26
C VAL A 158 -19.86 30.37 3.21
N PHE A 159 -19.67 31.15 2.15
CA PHE A 159 -18.52 32.04 1.99
C PHE A 159 -18.42 33.05 3.16
N PHE A 160 -17.24 33.14 3.77
CA PHE A 160 -16.93 33.85 5.01
C PHE A 160 -17.65 33.34 6.27
N GLN A 161 -18.21 32.14 6.24
CA GLN A 161 -18.71 31.43 7.42
C GLN A 161 -17.78 30.26 7.78
N PRO A 162 -17.75 29.86 9.06
CA PRO A 162 -17.16 28.58 9.44
C PRO A 162 -18.08 27.47 8.96
N ASP A 163 -17.58 26.65 8.04
CA ASP A 163 -18.20 25.41 7.63
C ASP A 163 -17.08 24.37 7.53
N PRO A 164 -17.08 23.31 8.38
CA PRO A 164 -15.98 22.36 8.40
C PRO A 164 -15.81 21.58 7.10
N ASP A 165 -16.89 21.45 6.32
CA ASP A 165 -16.90 20.67 5.10
C ASP A 165 -16.37 21.48 3.90
N ALA A 166 -16.84 22.72 3.77
CA ALA A 166 -16.40 23.64 2.73
C ALA A 166 -15.07 24.36 3.03
N ASP A 167 -14.46 24.15 4.20
CA ASP A 167 -13.13 24.64 4.59
C ASP A 167 -12.04 23.68 4.07
N LEU A 168 -11.91 23.57 2.75
CA LEU A 168 -11.05 22.59 2.08
C LEU A 168 -9.57 22.69 2.50
N ASN A 169 -9.07 23.89 2.81
CA ASN A 169 -7.65 24.08 3.18
C ASN A 169 -7.36 23.96 4.69
N GLY A 170 -8.40 23.80 5.53
CA GLY A 170 -8.25 23.63 6.98
C GLY A 170 -7.88 24.89 7.76
N ASP A 171 -8.09 26.08 7.20
CA ASP A 171 -7.79 27.35 7.86
C ASP A 171 -8.93 27.84 8.79
N ASN A 172 -10.02 27.06 8.88
CA ASN A 172 -11.25 27.29 9.65
C ASN A 172 -12.16 28.42 9.12
N ILE A 173 -11.93 28.90 7.89
CA ILE A 173 -12.74 29.95 7.28
C ILE A 173 -12.93 29.66 5.81
N VAL A 174 -14.18 29.45 5.38
CA VAL A 174 -14.46 29.34 3.94
C VAL A 174 -14.21 30.67 3.24
N ASN A 175 -13.21 30.72 2.37
CA ASN A 175 -12.77 31.94 1.71
C ASN A 175 -12.25 31.68 0.28
N PHE A 176 -11.49 32.62 -0.27
CA PHE A 176 -10.94 32.49 -1.62
C PHE A 176 -9.93 31.35 -1.76
N GLY A 177 -9.32 30.88 -0.67
CA GLY A 177 -8.46 29.70 -0.63
C GLY A 177 -9.23 28.44 -1.03
N ASP A 178 -10.39 28.21 -0.42
CA ASP A 178 -11.25 27.05 -0.71
C ASP A 178 -11.85 27.15 -2.12
N LEU A 179 -12.27 28.35 -2.51
CA LEU A 179 -12.73 28.58 -3.88
C LEU A 179 -11.64 28.27 -4.91
N GLN A 180 -10.37 28.56 -4.60
CA GLN A 180 -9.26 28.24 -5.48
C GLN A 180 -9.10 26.72 -5.65
N ILE A 181 -9.20 25.94 -4.56
CA ILE A 181 -9.15 24.47 -4.59
C ILE A 181 -10.29 23.93 -5.45
N LEU A 182 -11.54 24.30 -5.14
CA LEU A 182 -12.71 23.88 -5.92
C LEU A 182 -12.57 24.23 -7.41
N SER A 183 -12.14 25.46 -7.71
CA SER A 183 -11.98 25.91 -9.10
C SER A 183 -10.90 25.13 -9.87
N GLY A 184 -9.88 24.63 -9.17
CA GLY A 184 -8.82 23.80 -9.76
C GLY A 184 -9.30 22.39 -10.11
N LEU A 185 -10.31 21.89 -9.40
CA LEU A 185 -10.87 20.55 -9.55
C LEU A 185 -12.23 20.55 -10.29
N PHE A 186 -12.66 21.69 -10.82
CA PHE A 186 -13.93 21.82 -11.53
C PHE A 186 -14.01 20.86 -12.74
N PHE A 187 -15.13 20.15 -12.84
CA PHE A 187 -15.38 19.04 -13.78
C PHE A 187 -14.53 17.78 -13.58
N GLN A 188 -13.91 17.62 -12.42
CA GLN A 188 -13.19 16.41 -12.02
C GLN A 188 -13.99 15.64 -10.95
N GLN A 189 -13.51 14.45 -10.62
CA GLN A 189 -14.00 13.67 -9.47
C GLN A 189 -13.26 14.13 -8.20
N PRO A 190 -13.83 13.94 -6.99
CA PRO A 190 -13.10 14.10 -5.75
C PRO A 190 -11.95 13.09 -5.62
N GLY A 191 -11.00 13.36 -4.73
CA GLY A 191 -9.83 12.53 -4.52
C GLY A 191 -8.63 12.88 -5.42
N PRO A 192 -7.75 11.92 -5.74
CA PRO A 192 -7.86 10.47 -5.49
C PRO A 192 -7.76 10.08 -4.01
N SER A 193 -8.51 9.03 -3.63
CA SER A 193 -8.52 8.42 -2.30
C SER A 193 -8.17 6.93 -2.39
N GLY A 194 -7.45 6.41 -1.41
CA GLY A 194 -7.24 4.98 -1.17
C GLY A 194 -8.41 4.30 -0.47
N LEU A 195 -9.29 5.07 0.18
CA LEU A 195 -10.43 4.57 0.97
C LEU A 195 -11.73 4.52 0.17
N ALA A 196 -11.87 5.37 -0.85
CA ALA A 196 -13.08 5.50 -1.66
C ALA A 196 -12.78 5.58 -3.16
N SER A 197 -13.77 5.20 -3.97
CA SER A 197 -13.71 5.36 -5.42
C SER A 197 -15.07 5.73 -5.96
N CYS A 198 -15.07 6.67 -6.91
CA CYS A 198 -16.25 7.01 -7.69
C CYS A 198 -16.64 5.91 -8.72
N ASP A 199 -15.88 4.81 -8.82
CA ASP A 199 -16.21 3.69 -9.69
C ASP A 199 -17.32 2.82 -9.08
N VAL A 200 -18.55 3.05 -9.52
CA VAL A 200 -19.72 2.25 -9.16
C VAL A 200 -19.58 0.88 -9.85
N ARG A 201 -19.05 -0.11 -9.13
CA ARG A 201 -19.11 -1.53 -9.54
C ARG A 201 -20.54 -2.04 -9.66
#